data_AF-A0A849FUK5-F1
#
_entry.id   AF-A0A849FUK5-F1
#
_cell.length_a   1.000
_cell.length_b   1.000
_cell.length_c   1.000
_cell.angle_alpha   90.00
_cell.angle_beta   90.00
_cell.angle_gamma   90.00
#
_symmetry.space_group_name_H-M   'P 1'
#
loop_
_entity.id
_entity.type
_entity.pdbx_description
1 polymer ?
#
loop_
_entity_poly.entity_id
_entity_poly.type
_entity_poly.pdbx_seq_one_letter_code
_entity_poly.pdbx_strand_id
1 'polypeptide(L)'
;VMLPLLMLVDVWTLKPFWRRWDWPNSKVLIVGGALGVVLAAWLYKTIEADMLRVLIGLISIGFVLYQLSTRLGLLRLREHPFRPGLGIFVGVVSGAASFISHAGGPPVAMFLLTQKIGKTTYQATTVLVFWIVNIFKFIPYAFLGIFTWETLLADLYLAPVAILGAALGIYAHRRVPEPVFFAITYILLVSAGGKLLYDGLT
;
A
#
# COMPACT_ATOMS: atom_id res chain seq x y z
N VAL A 1 -11.42 7.74 -6.92
CA VAL A 1 -11.05 6.75 -7.95
C VAL A 1 -10.35 5.51 -7.34
N MET A 2 -9.12 5.59 -6.84
CA MET A 2 -8.42 4.34 -6.48
C MET A 2 -9.00 3.54 -5.29
N LEU A 3 -9.59 4.16 -4.27
CA LEU A 3 -9.97 3.43 -3.05
C LEU A 3 -11.05 2.35 -3.25
N PRO A 4 -12.20 2.61 -3.93
CA PRO A 4 -13.22 1.59 -4.18
C PRO A 4 -12.70 0.43 -5.02
N LEU A 5 -11.86 0.72 -6.03
CA LEU A 5 -11.20 -0.29 -6.84
C LEU A 5 -10.24 -1.16 -6.02
N LEU A 6 -9.43 -0.55 -5.15
CA LEU A 6 -8.52 -1.28 -4.26
C LEU A 6 -9.28 -2.18 -3.30
N MET A 7 -10.34 -1.68 -2.68
CA MET A 7 -11.20 -2.49 -1.79
C MET A 7 -11.81 -3.69 -2.54
N LEU A 8 -12.20 -3.51 -3.80
CA LEU A 8 -12.72 -4.59 -4.64
C LEU A 8 -11.65 -5.65 -4.96
N VAL A 9 -10.45 -5.21 -5.33
CA VAL A 9 -9.30 -6.11 -5.59
C VAL A 9 -8.89 -6.85 -4.32
N ASP A 10 -8.91 -6.17 -3.17
CA ASP A 10 -8.59 -6.78 -1.87
C ASP A 10 -9.56 -7.91 -1.53
N VAL A 11 -10.87 -7.73 -1.73
CA VAL A 11 -11.88 -8.80 -1.52
C VAL A 11 -11.59 -10.00 -2.42
N TRP A 12 -11.26 -9.76 -3.69
CA TRP A 12 -10.97 -10.83 -4.65
C TRP A 12 -9.69 -11.59 -4.30
N THR A 13 -8.66 -10.87 -3.86
CA THR A 13 -7.36 -11.44 -3.46
C THR A 13 -7.39 -12.07 -2.08
N LEU A 14 -8.34 -11.75 -1.20
CA LEU A 14 -8.44 -12.33 0.14
C LEU A 14 -8.91 -13.79 0.12
N LYS A 15 -9.76 -14.17 -0.84
CA LYS A 15 -10.38 -15.51 -0.91
C LYS A 15 -9.34 -16.65 -0.98
N PRO A 16 -8.27 -16.61 -1.82
CA PRO A 16 -7.22 -17.63 -1.83
C PRO A 16 -6.38 -17.74 -0.54
N PHE A 17 -6.38 -16.70 0.30
CA PHE A 17 -5.52 -16.59 1.48
C PHE A 17 -6.31 -16.62 2.80
N TRP A 18 -7.61 -16.94 2.75
CA TRP A 18 -8.50 -16.91 3.90
C TRP A 18 -7.97 -17.77 5.06
N ARG A 19 -7.90 -17.18 6.26
CA ARG A 19 -7.41 -17.79 7.51
C ARG A 19 -5.96 -18.26 7.49
N ARG A 20 -5.13 -17.81 6.54
CA ARG A 20 -3.69 -18.16 6.48
C ARG A 20 -2.75 -17.07 7.02
N TRP A 21 -3.31 -15.98 7.54
CA TRP A 21 -2.59 -14.83 8.07
C TRP A 21 -2.04 -15.08 9.47
N ASP A 22 -0.97 -14.36 9.80
CA ASP A 22 -0.43 -14.29 11.16
C ASP A 22 -1.22 -13.27 11.97
N TRP A 23 -1.98 -13.75 12.96
CA TRP A 23 -2.90 -12.90 13.73
C TRP A 23 -2.21 -11.88 14.65
N PRO A 24 -1.12 -12.25 15.37
CA PRO A 24 -0.36 -11.28 16.17
C PRO A 24 0.15 -10.09 15.34
N ASN A 25 0.80 -10.35 14.19
CA ASN A 25 1.27 -9.30 13.29
C ASN A 25 0.12 -8.50 12.70
N SER A 26 -0.95 -9.18 12.25
CA SER A 26 -2.12 -8.50 11.68
C SER A 26 -2.70 -7.48 12.65
N LYS A 27 -2.93 -7.88 13.91
CA LYS A 27 -3.52 -6.99 14.93
C LYS A 27 -2.73 -5.71 15.14
N VAL A 28 -1.42 -5.82 15.36
CA VAL A 28 -0.58 -4.65 15.68
C VAL A 28 -0.45 -3.72 14.47
N LEU A 29 -0.35 -4.29 13.26
CA LEU A 29 -0.30 -3.53 12.02
C LEU A 29 -1.63 -2.86 11.69
N ILE A 30 -2.77 -3.51 11.96
CA ILE A 30 -4.11 -2.94 11.77
C ILE A 30 -4.35 -1.79 12.74
N VAL A 31 -4.04 -1.98 14.03
CA VAL A 31 -4.21 -0.94 15.05
C VAL A 31 -3.32 0.27 14.71
N GLY A 32 -2.05 0.04 14.42
CA GLY A 32 -1.16 1.11 13.97
C GLY A 32 -1.65 1.75 12.68
N GLY A 33 -2.08 0.96 11.70
CA GLY A 33 -2.60 1.41 10.41
C GLY A 33 -3.80 2.34 10.54
N ALA A 34 -4.75 1.99 11.41
CA ALA A 34 -5.89 2.83 11.73
C ALA A 34 -5.46 4.18 12.31
N LEU A 35 -4.53 4.17 13.28
CA LEU A 35 -3.98 5.40 13.87
C LEU A 35 -3.25 6.26 12.82
N GLY A 36 -2.47 5.62 11.93
CA GLY A 36 -1.79 6.29 10.82
C GLY A 36 -2.75 6.95 9.83
N VAL A 37 -3.85 6.28 9.49
CA VAL A 37 -4.93 6.83 8.64
C VAL A 37 -5.58 8.04 9.30
N VAL A 38 -5.93 7.95 10.58
CA VAL A 38 -6.52 9.07 11.32
C VAL A 38 -5.57 10.26 11.38
N LEU A 39 -4.29 10.01 11.69
CA LEU A 39 -3.26 11.05 11.76
C LEU A 39 -3.05 11.73 10.40
N ALA A 40 -2.95 10.96 9.32
CA ALA A 40 -2.80 11.50 7.97
C ALA A 40 -4.04 12.27 7.51
N ALA A 41 -5.25 11.78 7.82
CA ALA A 41 -6.49 12.49 7.52
C ALA A 41 -6.61 13.82 8.29
N TRP A 42 -6.20 13.82 9.57
CA TRP A 42 -6.17 15.04 10.37
C TRP A 42 -5.17 16.07 9.81
N LEU A 43 -3.96 15.63 9.48
CA LEU A 43 -2.94 16.44 8.79
C LEU A 43 -3.46 17.01 7.46
N TYR A 44 -4.20 16.20 6.68
CA TYR A 44 -4.78 16.64 5.41
C TYR A 44 -5.74 17.83 5.59
N LYS A 45 -6.49 17.89 6.70
CA LYS A 45 -7.42 18.98 6.98
C LYS A 45 -6.73 20.27 7.46
N THR A 46 -5.57 20.16 8.08
CA THR A 46 -4.88 21.28 8.74
C THR A 46 -3.77 21.91 7.91
N ILE A 47 -3.34 21.25 6.83
CA ILE A 47 -2.18 21.65 6.03
C ILE A 47 -2.60 22.24 4.68
N GLU A 48 -1.95 23.34 4.26
CA GLU A 48 -2.13 23.96 2.94
C GLU A 48 -1.74 23.00 1.80
N ALA A 49 -2.42 23.11 0.66
CA ALA A 49 -2.27 22.18 -0.48
C ALA A 49 -0.80 22.04 -0.97
N ASP A 50 0.00 23.11 -0.88
CA ASP A 50 1.40 23.09 -1.29
C ASP A 50 2.27 22.26 -0.36
N MET A 51 2.02 22.34 0.94
CA MET A 51 2.73 21.56 1.95
C MET A 51 2.34 20.07 1.88
N LEU A 52 1.09 19.77 1.50
CA LEU A 52 0.69 18.40 1.18
C LEU A 52 1.44 17.86 -0.05
N ARG A 53 1.60 18.66 -1.11
CA ARG A 53 2.41 18.28 -2.29
C ARG A 53 3.87 18.00 -1.90
N VAL A 54 4.46 18.84 -1.04
CA VAL A 54 5.81 18.63 -0.50
C VAL A 54 5.90 17.36 0.34
N LEU A 55 4.91 17.08 1.19
CA LEU A 55 4.86 15.87 2.01
C LEU A 55 4.75 14.61 1.16
N ILE A 56 3.90 14.62 0.13
CA ILE A 56 3.78 13.56 -0.87
C ILE A 56 5.14 13.36 -1.56
N GLY A 57 5.77 14.43 -2.03
CA GLY A 57 7.08 14.39 -2.67
C GLY A 57 8.17 13.78 -1.77
N LEU A 58 8.22 14.18 -0.49
CA LEU A 58 9.16 13.64 0.50
C LEU A 58 8.91 12.16 0.78
N ILE A 59 7.65 11.73 0.92
CA ILE A 59 7.30 10.32 1.13
C ILE A 59 7.67 9.50 -0.11
N SER A 60 7.39 9.99 -1.32
CA SER A 60 7.75 9.34 -2.58
C SER A 60 9.26 9.19 -2.73
N ILE A 61 10.04 10.26 -2.51
CA ILE A 61 11.50 10.22 -2.55
C ILE A 61 12.03 9.30 -1.45
N GLY A 62 11.54 9.41 -0.22
CA GLY A 62 11.93 8.55 0.89
C GLY A 62 11.66 7.08 0.60
N PHE A 63 10.54 6.77 -0.04
CA PHE A 63 10.20 5.42 -0.48
C PHE A 63 11.16 4.90 -1.57
N VAL A 64 11.48 5.72 -2.58
CA VAL A 64 12.46 5.36 -3.63
C VAL A 64 13.85 5.15 -3.03
N LEU A 65 14.32 6.05 -2.18
CA LEU A 65 15.60 5.93 -1.49
C LEU A 65 15.66 4.68 -0.61
N TYR A 66 14.58 4.36 0.08
CA TYR A 66 14.45 3.14 0.85
C TYR A 66 14.50 1.89 -0.04
N GLN A 67 13.78 1.89 -1.16
CA GLN A 67 13.77 0.77 -2.11
C GLN A 67 15.13 0.58 -2.80
N LEU A 68 15.85 1.67 -3.05
CA LEU A 68 17.22 1.63 -3.56
C LEU A 68 18.19 1.12 -2.49
N SER A 69 18.07 1.58 -1.25
CA SER A 69 18.94 1.18 -0.12
C SER A 69 18.78 -0.30 0.24
N THR A 70 17.57 -0.84 0.13
CA THR A 70 17.31 -2.28 0.29
C THR A 70 17.89 -3.09 -0.86
N ARG A 71 17.73 -2.63 -2.12
CA ARG A 71 18.32 -3.28 -3.31
C ARG A 71 19.84 -3.31 -3.33
N LEU A 72 20.47 -2.23 -2.89
CA LEU A 72 21.93 -2.11 -2.81
C LEU A 72 22.52 -2.86 -1.61
N GLY A 73 21.69 -3.51 -0.79
CA GLY A 73 22.13 -4.25 0.41
C GLY A 73 22.67 -3.36 1.53
N LEU A 74 22.49 -2.03 1.43
CA LEU A 74 22.91 -1.04 2.43
C LEU A 74 22.08 -1.17 3.71
N LEU A 75 20.80 -1.51 3.57
CA LEU A 75 19.94 -1.89 4.67
C LEU A 75 19.90 -3.42 4.78
N ARG A 76 20.69 -3.98 5.69
CA ARG A 76 20.58 -5.39 6.05
C ARG A 76 19.37 -5.57 6.96
N LEU A 77 18.38 -6.32 6.47
CA LEU A 77 17.26 -6.81 7.26
C LEU A 77 17.79 -7.77 8.32
N ARG A 78 18.12 -7.23 9.50
CA ARG A 78 18.53 -8.04 10.64
C ARG A 78 17.31 -8.76 11.18
N GLU A 79 17.45 -10.04 11.47
CA GLU A 79 16.37 -10.84 12.05
C GLU A 79 15.93 -10.21 13.37
N HIS A 80 14.64 -9.88 13.45
CA HIS A 80 14.06 -9.34 14.65
C HIS A 80 12.82 -10.17 15.00
N PRO A 81 12.73 -10.68 16.24
CA PRO A 81 11.53 -11.37 16.68
C PRO A 81 10.34 -10.40 16.69
N PHE A 82 9.14 -10.96 16.64
CA PHE A 82 7.89 -10.19 16.77
C PHE A 82 7.95 -9.26 18.00
N ARG A 83 7.74 -7.97 17.76
CA ARG A 83 7.69 -6.93 18.79
C ARG A 83 6.43 -6.08 18.59
N PRO A 84 5.43 -6.16 19.50
CA PRO A 84 4.16 -5.46 19.33
C PRO A 84 4.29 -3.95 19.12
N GLY A 85 5.16 -3.28 19.91
CA GLY A 85 5.37 -1.84 19.81
C GLY A 85 5.97 -1.41 18.45
N LEU A 86 6.91 -2.20 17.93
CA LEU A 86 7.46 -1.98 16.58
C LEU A 86 6.39 -2.22 15.51
N GLY A 87 5.55 -3.25 15.67
CA GLY A 87 4.44 -3.53 14.76
C GLY A 87 3.41 -2.40 14.73
N ILE A 88 3.07 -1.80 15.87
CA ILE A 88 2.19 -0.61 15.92
C ILE A 88 2.85 0.56 15.20
N PHE A 89 4.12 0.86 15.48
CA PHE A 89 4.84 1.95 14.81
C PHE A 89 4.90 1.77 13.29
N VAL A 90 5.25 0.57 12.83
CA VAL A 90 5.24 0.20 11.41
C VAL A 90 3.84 0.34 10.83
N GLY A 91 2.81 -0.07 11.56
CA GLY A 91 1.41 0.12 11.19
C GLY A 91 1.08 1.60 10.99
N VAL A 92 1.46 2.49 11.91
CA VAL A 92 1.22 3.95 11.81
C VAL A 92 1.86 4.52 10.54
N VAL A 93 3.14 4.24 10.32
CA VAL A 93 3.87 4.70 9.12
C VAL A 93 3.21 4.17 7.85
N SER A 94 2.86 2.88 7.83
CA SER A 94 2.23 2.24 6.67
C SER A 94 0.82 2.76 6.40
N GLY A 95 0.03 3.01 7.45
CA GLY A 95 -1.31 3.57 7.37
C GLY A 95 -1.29 5.00 6.83
N ALA A 96 -0.39 5.85 7.34
CA ALA A 96 -0.21 7.21 6.86
C ALA A 96 0.27 7.24 5.40
N ALA A 97 1.30 6.47 5.06
CA ALA A 97 1.78 6.36 3.68
C ALA A 97 0.71 5.81 2.72
N SER A 98 -0.09 4.83 3.17
CA SER A 98 -1.24 4.29 2.42
C SER A 98 -2.34 5.33 2.22
N PHE A 99 -2.64 6.16 3.23
CA PHE A 99 -3.64 7.22 3.12
C PHE A 99 -3.23 8.27 2.09
N ILE A 100 -1.96 8.67 2.09
CA ILE A 100 -1.44 9.76 1.26
C ILE A 100 -1.21 9.31 -0.18
N SER A 101 -0.65 8.12 -0.38
CA SER A 101 -0.12 7.70 -1.68
C SER A 101 -0.43 6.25 -2.06
N HIS A 102 -1.23 5.54 -1.26
CA HIS A 102 -1.46 4.10 -1.38
C HIS A 102 -0.17 3.23 -1.23
N ALA A 103 0.96 3.81 -0.83
CA ALA A 103 2.26 3.15 -0.73
C ALA A 103 2.60 2.63 0.69
N GLY A 104 1.64 2.01 1.37
CA GLY A 104 1.85 1.50 2.74
C GLY A 104 2.62 0.17 2.83
N GLY A 105 2.72 -0.59 1.74
CA GLY A 105 3.31 -1.94 1.71
C GLY A 105 4.77 -2.10 2.18
N PRO A 106 5.70 -1.19 1.88
CA PRO A 106 7.13 -1.41 2.12
C PRO A 106 7.53 -1.52 3.59
N PRO A 107 7.09 -0.63 4.51
CA PRO A 107 7.40 -0.80 5.93
C PRO A 107 6.81 -2.11 6.51
N VAL A 108 5.59 -2.49 6.11
CA VAL A 108 5.00 -3.79 6.45
C VAL A 108 5.86 -4.95 5.92
N ALA A 109 6.31 -4.85 4.67
CA ALA A 109 7.15 -5.86 4.05
C ALA A 109 8.44 -6.09 4.84
N MET A 110 9.16 -5.03 5.20
CA MET A 110 10.38 -5.18 5.98
C MET A 110 10.13 -5.73 7.39
N PHE A 111 9.06 -5.30 8.05
CA PHE A 111 8.71 -5.82 9.38
C PHE A 111 8.36 -7.31 9.36
N LEU A 112 7.65 -7.79 8.35
CA LEU A 112 7.24 -9.19 8.24
C LEU A 112 8.37 -10.09 7.72
N LEU A 113 9.17 -9.61 6.74
CA LEU A 113 10.27 -10.39 6.16
C LEU A 113 11.39 -10.66 7.18
N THR A 114 11.63 -9.74 8.12
CA THR A 114 12.60 -9.96 9.22
C THR A 114 12.19 -11.06 10.20
N GLN A 115 10.93 -11.49 10.17
CA GLN A 115 10.37 -12.50 11.07
C GLN A 115 10.37 -13.92 10.45
N LYS A 116 10.87 -14.08 9.22
CA LYS A 116 10.94 -15.38 8.50
C LYS A 116 9.60 -16.13 8.41
N ILE A 117 8.49 -15.40 8.37
CA ILE A 117 7.18 -16.02 8.16
C ILE A 117 7.09 -16.60 6.74
N GLY A 118 6.36 -17.70 6.57
CA GLY A 118 6.23 -18.35 5.27
C GLY A 118 5.58 -17.42 4.21
N LYS A 119 5.96 -17.58 2.93
CA LYS A 119 5.46 -16.77 1.80
C LYS A 119 3.93 -16.62 1.78
N THR A 120 3.21 -17.71 2.01
CA THR A 120 1.74 -17.72 2.05
C THR A 120 1.20 -16.90 3.22
N THR A 121 1.81 -17.03 4.40
CA THR A 121 1.43 -16.28 5.60
C THR A 121 1.75 -14.81 5.44
N TYR A 122 2.91 -14.47 4.88
CA TYR A 122 3.28 -13.11 4.51
C TYR A 122 2.23 -12.46 3.60
N GLN A 123 1.88 -13.13 2.51
CA GLN A 123 0.89 -12.62 1.56
C GLN A 123 -0.49 -12.48 2.22
N ALA A 124 -0.92 -13.49 2.98
CA ALA A 124 -2.21 -13.47 3.68
C ALA A 124 -2.31 -12.34 4.70
N THR A 125 -1.27 -12.13 5.52
CA THR A 125 -1.18 -11.03 6.49
C THR A 125 -1.24 -9.69 5.79
N THR A 126 -0.47 -9.52 4.71
CA THR A 126 -0.41 -8.25 3.97
C THR A 126 -1.76 -7.89 3.35
N VAL A 127 -2.40 -8.85 2.67
CA VAL A 127 -3.73 -8.65 2.05
C VAL A 127 -4.76 -8.29 3.13
N LEU A 128 -4.78 -9.01 4.25
CA LEU A 128 -5.72 -8.71 5.35
C LEU A 128 -5.50 -7.30 5.93
N VAL A 129 -4.25 -6.96 6.23
CA VAL A 129 -3.90 -5.66 6.82
C VAL A 129 -4.31 -4.52 5.90
N PHE A 130 -3.96 -4.58 4.60
CA PHE A 130 -4.30 -3.50 3.67
C PHE A 130 -5.77 -3.44 3.32
N TRP A 131 -6.47 -4.57 3.28
CA TRP A 131 -7.93 -4.58 3.15
C TRP A 131 -8.60 -3.81 4.29
N ILE A 132 -8.22 -4.09 5.55
CA ILE A 132 -8.79 -3.41 6.72
C ILE A 132 -8.36 -1.93 6.77
N VAL A 133 -7.10 -1.62 6.46
CA VAL A 133 -6.63 -0.23 6.36
C VAL A 133 -7.40 0.53 5.29
N ASN A 134 -7.68 -0.08 4.13
CA ASN A 134 -8.49 0.53 3.08
C ASN A 134 -9.93 0.79 3.52
N ILE A 135 -10.53 -0.10 4.33
CA ILE A 135 -11.82 0.17 4.98
C ILE A 135 -11.73 1.39 5.88
N PHE A 136 -10.69 1.51 6.71
CA PHE A 136 -10.52 2.69 7.58
C PHE A 136 -10.35 4.00 6.81
N LYS A 137 -9.76 3.96 5.61
CA LYS A 137 -9.62 5.12 4.73
C LYS A 137 -10.96 5.63 4.18
N PHE A 138 -11.97 4.77 4.10
CA PHE A 138 -13.26 5.12 3.52
C PHE A 138 -13.91 6.30 4.24
N ILE A 139 -13.95 6.27 5.57
CA ILE A 139 -14.62 7.31 6.37
C ILE A 139 -13.97 8.68 6.14
N PRO A 140 -12.64 8.87 6.33
CA PRO A 140 -12.05 10.18 6.08
C PRO A 140 -12.13 10.61 4.62
N TYR A 141 -12.00 9.70 3.64
CA TYR A 141 -12.14 10.07 2.23
C TYR A 141 -13.55 10.58 1.89
N ALA A 142 -14.58 9.99 2.51
CA ALA A 142 -15.95 10.48 2.38
C ALA A 142 -16.10 11.89 2.97
N PHE A 143 -15.55 12.12 4.17
CA PHE A 143 -15.55 13.45 4.80
C PHE A 143 -14.74 14.50 4.04
N LEU A 144 -13.67 14.10 3.36
CA LEU A 144 -12.86 14.95 2.49
C LEU A 144 -13.50 15.23 1.13
N GLY A 145 -14.67 14.65 0.85
CA GLY A 145 -15.38 14.85 -0.43
C GLY A 145 -14.69 14.20 -1.63
N ILE A 146 -13.79 13.24 -1.40
CA ILE A 146 -13.05 12.55 -2.46
C ILE A 146 -13.98 11.67 -3.30
N PHE A 147 -15.10 11.22 -2.71
CA PHE A 147 -16.14 10.47 -3.41
C PHE A 147 -17.17 11.43 -4.01
N THR A 148 -17.01 11.70 -5.30
CA THR A 148 -18.03 12.36 -6.13
C THR A 148 -18.69 11.38 -7.07
N TRP A 149 -19.85 11.75 -7.62
CA TRP A 149 -20.57 10.92 -8.58
C TRP A 149 -19.71 10.57 -9.81
N GLU A 150 -18.92 11.52 -10.29
CA GLU A 150 -18.00 11.35 -11.41
C GLU A 150 -16.91 10.33 -11.08
N THR A 151 -16.33 10.41 -9.88
CA THR A 151 -15.28 9.46 -9.46
C THR A 151 -15.81 8.05 -9.27
N LEU A 152 -17.04 7.89 -8.78
CA LEU A 152 -17.68 6.57 -8.61
C LEU A 152 -18.06 5.95 -9.95
N LEU A 153 -18.53 6.75 -10.92
CA LEU A 153 -18.76 6.29 -12.29
C LEU A 153 -17.46 5.87 -12.96
N ALA A 154 -16.38 6.66 -12.81
CA ALA A 154 -15.06 6.27 -13.30
C ALA A 154 -14.60 4.93 -12.70
N ASP A 155 -14.82 4.72 -11.40
CA ASP A 155 -14.50 3.46 -10.72
C ASP A 155 -15.29 2.28 -11.28
N LEU A 156 -16.57 2.49 -11.59
CA LEU A 156 -17.41 1.44 -12.18
C LEU A 156 -16.89 0.99 -13.55
N TYR A 157 -16.49 1.93 -14.42
CA TYR A 157 -15.92 1.60 -15.72
C TYR A 157 -14.55 0.93 -15.62
N LEU A 158 -13.74 1.31 -14.63
CA LEU A 158 -12.40 0.76 -14.42
C LEU A 158 -12.41 -0.59 -13.68
N ALA A 159 -13.48 -0.91 -12.94
CA ALA A 159 -13.59 -2.14 -12.16
C ALA A 159 -13.29 -3.43 -12.94
N PRO A 160 -13.86 -3.70 -14.13
CA PRO A 160 -13.56 -4.91 -14.88
C PRO A 160 -12.08 -4.99 -15.30
N VAL A 161 -11.48 -3.86 -15.69
CA VAL A 161 -10.06 -3.79 -16.06
C VAL A 161 -9.16 -4.06 -14.84
N ALA A 162 -9.51 -3.49 -13.68
CA ALA A 162 -8.78 -3.70 -12.44
C ALA A 162 -8.83 -5.16 -11.97
N ILE A 163 -10.01 -5.81 -12.05
CA ILE A 163 -10.18 -7.23 -11.71
C ILE A 163 -9.34 -8.11 -12.65
N LEU A 164 -9.40 -7.86 -13.96
CA LEU A 164 -8.61 -8.59 -14.94
C LEU A 164 -7.10 -8.40 -14.71
N GLY A 165 -6.67 -7.18 -14.41
CA GLY A 165 -5.29 -6.86 -14.04
C GLY A 165 -4.83 -7.61 -12.79
N ALA A 166 -5.67 -7.66 -11.75
CA ALA A 166 -5.38 -8.44 -10.54
C ALA A 166 -5.30 -9.95 -10.83
N ALA A 167 -6.23 -10.49 -11.63
CA ALA A 167 -6.22 -11.89 -12.05
C ALA A 167 -4.96 -12.26 -12.84
N LEU A 168 -4.58 -11.42 -13.81
CA LEU A 168 -3.34 -11.55 -14.56
C LEU A 168 -2.11 -11.44 -13.65
N GLY A 169 -2.10 -10.52 -12.69
CA GLY A 169 -1.04 -10.39 -11.70
C GLY A 169 -0.87 -11.65 -10.85
N ILE A 170 -1.97 -12.25 -10.37
CA ILE A 170 -1.92 -13.52 -9.61
C ILE A 170 -1.42 -14.66 -10.49
N TYR A 171 -1.88 -14.73 -11.75
CA TYR A 171 -1.42 -15.74 -12.69
C TYR A 171 0.07 -15.59 -13.02
N ALA A 172 0.51 -14.38 -13.34
CA ALA A 172 1.90 -14.04 -13.67
C ALA A 172 2.83 -14.28 -12.47
N HIS A 173 2.41 -13.94 -11.24
CA HIS A 173 3.19 -14.22 -10.03
C HIS A 173 3.53 -15.72 -9.87
N ARG A 174 2.70 -16.62 -10.42
CA ARG A 174 2.95 -18.07 -10.37
C ARG A 174 3.79 -18.59 -11.53
N ARG A 175 4.04 -17.81 -12.57
CA ARG A 175 4.63 -18.27 -13.84
C ARG A 175 5.87 -17.49 -14.28
N VAL A 176 6.03 -16.25 -13.83
CA VAL A 176 7.11 -15.34 -14.28
C VAL A 176 8.30 -15.42 -13.31
N PRO A 177 9.54 -15.62 -13.81
CA PRO A 177 10.76 -15.53 -13.00
C PRO A 177 10.90 -14.14 -12.36
N GLU A 178 11.31 -14.09 -11.09
CA GLU A 178 11.47 -12.84 -10.31
C GLU A 178 12.15 -11.68 -11.05
N PRO A 179 13.25 -11.87 -11.81
CA PRO A 179 13.93 -10.76 -12.50
C PRO A 179 13.03 -10.04 -13.52
N VAL A 180 12.20 -10.80 -14.23
CA VAL A 180 11.30 -10.28 -15.27
C VAL A 180 10.12 -9.54 -14.64
N PHE A 181 9.57 -10.08 -13.55
CA PHE A 181 8.51 -9.42 -12.80
C PHE A 181 8.97 -8.04 -12.30
N PHE A 182 10.17 -7.97 -11.71
CA PHE A 182 10.73 -6.73 -11.23
C PHE A 182 11.01 -5.73 -12.37
N ALA A 183 11.57 -6.18 -13.49
CA ALA A 183 11.81 -5.33 -14.66
C ALA A 183 10.52 -4.67 -15.19
N ILE A 184 9.45 -5.45 -15.37
CA ILE A 184 8.15 -4.94 -15.81
C ILE A 184 7.58 -3.94 -14.79
N THR A 185 7.68 -4.25 -13.50
CA THR A 185 7.20 -3.37 -12.43
C THR A 185 7.91 -2.02 -12.45
N TYR A 186 9.23 -1.98 -12.67
CA TYR A 186 9.94 -0.69 -12.79
C TYR A 186 9.56 0.08 -14.02
N ILE A 187 9.39 -0.57 -15.17
CA ILE A 187 8.95 0.10 -16.39
C ILE A 187 7.58 0.76 -16.15
N LEU A 188 6.63 0.04 -15.55
CA LEU A 188 5.31 0.58 -15.23
C LEU A 188 5.36 1.73 -14.23
N LEU A 189 6.16 1.60 -13.15
CA LEU A 189 6.35 2.67 -12.15
C LEU A 189 6.97 3.92 -12.76
N VAL A 190 8.00 3.78 -13.59
CA VAL A 190 8.67 4.91 -14.27
C VAL A 190 7.71 5.57 -15.25
N SER A 191 6.92 4.79 -16.00
CA SER A 191 5.94 5.30 -16.95
C SER A 191 4.81 6.06 -16.25
N ALA A 192 4.24 5.49 -15.18
CA ALA A 192 3.18 6.12 -14.39
C ALA A 192 3.69 7.37 -13.67
N GLY A 193 4.88 7.31 -13.05
CA GLY A 193 5.52 8.44 -12.40
C GLY A 193 5.86 9.57 -13.38
N GLY A 194 6.38 9.23 -14.56
CA GLY A 194 6.66 10.19 -15.63
C GLY A 194 5.39 10.90 -16.13
N LYS A 195 4.28 10.16 -16.29
CA LYS A 195 2.99 10.74 -16.66
C LYS A 195 2.46 11.69 -15.61
N LEU A 196 2.55 11.32 -14.32
CA LEU A 196 2.12 12.19 -13.22
C LEU A 196 2.95 13.47 -13.10
N LEU A 197 4.26 13.40 -13.39
CA LEU A 197 5.12 14.59 -13.46
C LEU A 197 4.75 15.50 -14.63
N TYR A 198 4.46 14.91 -15.80
CA TYR A 198 4.01 15.67 -16.97
C TYR A 198 2.71 16.41 -16.69
N ASP A 199 1.67 15.72 -16.20
CA ASP A 199 0.39 16.33 -15.82
C ASP A 199 0.52 17.41 -14.73
N GLY A 200 1.56 17.33 -13.90
CA GLY A 200 1.82 18.34 -12.87
C GLY A 200 2.51 19.60 -13.40
N LEU A 201 3.13 19.52 -14.58
CA LEU A 201 3.91 20.58 -15.22
C LEU A 201 3.18 21.28 -16.38
N THR A 202 2.12 20.67 -16.91
CA THR A 202 1.24 21.23 -17.97
C THR A 202 -0.19 21.35 -17.49
#